data_AF-A0A1Z1UYH8-F1
#
_entry.id   AF-A0A1Z1UYH8-F1
#
_cell.length_a   1.000
_cell.length_b   1.000
_cell.length_c   1.000
_cell.angle_alpha   90.00
_cell.angle_beta   90.00
_cell.angle_gamma   90.00
#
_symmetry.space_group_name_H-M   'P 1'
#
loop_
_entity.id
_entity.type
_entity.pdbx_description
1 polymer ?
#
loop_
_entity_poly.entity_id
_entity_poly.type
_entity_poly.pdbx_seq_one_letter_code
_entity_poly.pdbx_strand_id
1 'polypeptide(L)'
;MSALTITHTHADCTLIDGTARGDGSGEILKAQRWRWSRGLGSWYIQNTRDRRAKLAQINATAAALRAAGFTVEIEIDDTYREVAEVEADKIARQQGRVEALDAKADRKAGAAESAWAAEKAAHAALPEGGEPIKVGHHSEGRHRRAVEKSWNALGKAVQSEREAATARGRADAAAKTTDHRYAPVTVARRIDKLAAELKRLERTRDGYSRTLHTNKQTGEKYTEDHAPAGGEYRERVLAEIEHTAEELAYWQGVRAQQIADGKVTPYSPDVLAKGDHVFYVGQWNEVVKVNAKTVTIRSIVGGSWTDRIAYAEIRGLRDADARPVRIVDGQRATEPAAESDAA
;
A
#
# COMPACT_ATOMS: atom_id res chain seq x y z
N MET A 1 -32.16 -26.16 16.44
CA MET A 1 -30.73 -25.95 16.08
C MET A 1 -30.70 -24.85 15.04
N SER A 2 -29.96 -23.78 15.28
CA SER A 2 -29.77 -22.74 14.26
C SER A 2 -28.76 -23.25 13.24
N ALA A 3 -29.12 -23.19 11.96
CA ALA A 3 -28.21 -23.51 10.86
C ALA A 3 -27.37 -22.27 10.53
N LEU A 4 -26.05 -22.46 10.43
CA LEU A 4 -25.07 -21.45 10.08
C LEU A 4 -24.33 -21.89 8.83
N THR A 5 -24.04 -20.94 7.94
CA THR A 5 -23.28 -21.22 6.71
C THR A 5 -22.05 -20.35 6.68
N ILE A 6 -20.87 -20.96 6.61
CA ILE A 6 -19.60 -20.26 6.40
C ILE A 6 -19.30 -20.31 4.91
N THR A 7 -19.33 -19.16 4.25
CA THR A 7 -19.05 -19.04 2.82
C THR A 7 -17.73 -18.32 2.59
N HIS A 8 -16.93 -18.79 1.63
CA HIS A 8 -15.75 -18.10 1.15
C HIS A 8 -15.74 -18.01 -0.37
N THR A 9 -15.60 -16.79 -0.87
CA THR A 9 -15.20 -16.49 -2.25
C THR A 9 -14.10 -15.43 -2.23
N HIS A 10 -13.31 -15.35 -3.31
CA HIS A 10 -12.32 -14.27 -3.46
C HIS A 10 -12.99 -12.89 -3.50
N ALA A 11 -14.18 -12.75 -4.08
CA ALA A 11 -14.93 -11.49 -4.15
C ALA A 11 -15.44 -11.03 -2.77
N ASP A 12 -16.11 -11.91 -2.05
CA ASP A 12 -16.90 -11.53 -0.87
C ASP A 12 -16.12 -11.67 0.43
N CYS A 13 -14.98 -12.35 0.41
CA CYS A 13 -14.20 -12.79 1.57
C CYS A 13 -14.86 -13.95 2.32
N THR A 14 -14.37 -14.26 3.52
CA THR A 14 -14.96 -15.30 4.37
C THR A 14 -16.02 -14.68 5.27
N LEU A 15 -17.27 -15.10 5.09
CA LEU A 15 -18.46 -14.63 5.81
C LEU A 15 -19.14 -15.79 6.55
N ILE A 16 -20.02 -15.45 7.49
CA ILE A 16 -20.90 -16.43 8.13
C ILE A 16 -22.31 -15.87 8.26
N ASP A 17 -23.27 -16.62 7.73
CA ASP A 17 -24.69 -16.28 7.75
C ASP A 17 -25.47 -17.17 8.72
N GLY A 18 -26.71 -16.75 9.03
CA GLY A 18 -27.58 -17.44 10.00
C GLY A 18 -27.37 -17.05 11.46
N THR A 19 -26.40 -16.18 11.76
CA THR A 19 -26.16 -15.68 13.12
C THR A 19 -27.23 -14.67 13.55
N ALA A 20 -27.62 -14.71 14.82
CA ALA A 20 -28.56 -13.77 15.43
C ALA A 20 -27.99 -13.14 16.72
N ARG A 21 -28.44 -11.93 17.06
CA ARG A 21 -28.02 -11.31 18.32
C ARG A 21 -28.53 -12.13 19.51
N GLY A 22 -27.61 -12.56 20.36
CA GLY A 22 -27.93 -13.28 21.60
C GLY A 22 -28.11 -14.79 21.43
N ASP A 23 -27.82 -15.35 20.25
CA ASP A 23 -27.89 -16.80 20.00
C ASP A 23 -26.69 -17.60 20.55
N GLY A 24 -25.65 -16.92 21.04
CA GLY A 24 -24.40 -17.52 21.54
C GLY A 24 -23.29 -17.67 20.50
N SER A 25 -23.59 -17.56 19.20
CA SER A 25 -22.59 -17.70 18.11
C SER A 25 -21.52 -16.59 18.17
N GLY A 26 -21.92 -15.38 18.54
CA GLY A 26 -21.04 -14.20 18.54
C GLY A 26 -19.84 -14.30 19.49
N GLU A 27 -19.94 -15.01 20.59
CA GLU A 27 -18.80 -15.20 21.52
C GLU A 27 -17.76 -16.15 20.95
N ILE A 28 -18.22 -17.24 20.34
CA ILE A 28 -17.38 -18.22 19.63
C ILE A 28 -16.66 -17.53 18.47
N LEU A 29 -17.40 -16.76 17.67
CA LEU A 29 -16.84 -16.02 16.53
C LEU A 29 -15.75 -15.03 16.96
N LYS A 30 -15.96 -14.28 18.06
CA LYS A 30 -14.94 -13.39 18.61
C LYS A 30 -13.69 -14.15 19.07
N ALA A 31 -13.86 -15.29 19.75
CA ALA A 31 -12.75 -16.14 20.18
C ALA A 31 -11.94 -16.66 18.98
N GLN A 32 -12.63 -16.97 17.88
CA GLN A 32 -12.04 -17.36 16.60
C GLN A 32 -11.59 -16.17 15.74
N ARG A 33 -11.47 -14.98 16.33
CA ARG A 33 -10.96 -13.74 15.70
C ARG A 33 -11.80 -13.22 14.52
N TRP A 34 -13.07 -13.58 14.44
CA TRP A 34 -14.00 -12.93 13.52
C TRP A 34 -14.30 -11.50 13.97
N ARG A 35 -14.78 -10.69 13.03
CA ARG A 35 -15.18 -9.30 13.26
C ARG A 35 -16.57 -9.07 12.69
N TRP A 36 -17.40 -8.33 13.41
CA TRP A 36 -18.67 -7.87 12.88
C TRP A 36 -18.45 -6.66 11.96
N SER A 37 -18.99 -6.71 10.74
CA SER A 37 -19.03 -5.56 9.84
C SER A 37 -20.44 -4.99 9.79
N ARG A 38 -20.60 -3.70 10.12
CA ARG A 38 -21.88 -3.00 9.93
C ARG A 38 -22.24 -2.80 8.46
N GLY A 39 -21.23 -2.69 7.59
CA GLY A 39 -21.45 -2.48 6.15
C GLY A 39 -21.85 -3.75 5.41
N LEU A 40 -21.40 -4.92 5.89
CA LEU A 40 -21.80 -6.21 5.33
C LEU A 40 -23.02 -6.80 6.05
N GLY A 41 -23.36 -6.30 7.25
CA GLY A 41 -24.39 -6.90 8.08
C GLY A 41 -24.05 -8.34 8.52
N SER A 42 -22.78 -8.72 8.49
CA SER A 42 -22.31 -10.09 8.72
C SER A 42 -20.99 -10.12 9.49
N TRP A 43 -20.70 -11.27 10.09
CA TRP A 43 -19.39 -11.58 10.65
C TRP A 43 -18.44 -11.99 9.53
N TYR A 44 -17.20 -11.51 9.58
CA TYR A 44 -16.20 -11.83 8.57
C TYR A 44 -14.81 -12.11 9.16
N ILE A 45 -14.00 -12.84 8.40
CA ILE A 45 -12.57 -13.00 8.68
C ILE A 45 -11.78 -11.90 7.97
N GLN A 46 -10.93 -11.19 8.71
CA GLN A 46 -10.13 -10.11 8.13
C GLN A 46 -9.07 -10.62 7.14
N ASN A 47 -8.77 -9.83 6.12
CA ASN A 47 -7.73 -10.11 5.12
C ASN A 47 -7.94 -11.44 4.38
N THR A 48 -9.18 -11.75 3.98
CA THR A 48 -9.50 -12.92 3.13
C THR A 48 -10.18 -12.55 1.80
N ARG A 49 -10.45 -11.27 1.53
CA ARG A 49 -10.84 -10.84 0.18
C ARG A 49 -9.63 -10.93 -0.75
N ASP A 50 -9.85 -11.40 -1.98
CA ASP A 50 -8.84 -11.62 -3.02
C ASP A 50 -7.67 -12.49 -2.53
N ARG A 51 -7.93 -13.40 -1.59
CA ARG A 51 -6.94 -14.31 -1.01
C ARG A 51 -7.61 -15.62 -0.66
N ARG A 52 -6.83 -16.70 -0.68
CA ARG A 52 -7.35 -18.03 -0.35
C ARG A 52 -8.03 -18.14 0.99
N ALA A 53 -8.96 -19.08 1.06
CA ALA A 53 -9.66 -19.46 2.26
C ALA A 53 -8.67 -19.78 3.40
N LYS A 54 -8.90 -19.20 4.58
CA LYS A 54 -8.14 -19.56 5.79
C LYS A 54 -8.69 -20.86 6.39
N LEU A 55 -8.50 -21.98 5.68
CA LEU A 55 -9.10 -23.28 6.00
C LEU A 55 -8.93 -23.68 7.47
N ALA A 56 -7.74 -23.49 8.04
CA ALA A 56 -7.50 -23.82 9.45
C ALA A 56 -8.42 -23.03 10.41
N GLN A 57 -8.60 -21.72 10.16
CA GLN A 57 -9.47 -20.86 10.98
C GLN A 57 -10.95 -21.16 10.75
N ILE A 58 -11.36 -21.42 9.49
CA ILE A 58 -12.71 -21.83 9.12
C ILE A 58 -13.08 -23.14 9.81
N ASN A 59 -12.23 -24.16 9.70
CA ASN A 59 -12.46 -25.46 10.29
C ASN A 59 -12.48 -25.41 11.82
N ALA A 60 -11.58 -24.64 12.44
CA ALA A 60 -11.59 -24.42 13.89
C ALA A 60 -12.88 -23.70 14.36
N THR A 61 -13.37 -22.73 13.57
CA THR A 61 -14.63 -22.04 13.85
C THR A 61 -15.83 -22.98 13.75
N ALA A 62 -15.92 -23.73 12.65
CA ALA A 62 -17.00 -24.68 12.45
C ALA A 62 -17.03 -25.76 13.54
N ALA A 63 -15.87 -26.28 13.95
CA ALA A 63 -15.76 -27.24 15.05
C ALA A 63 -16.29 -26.64 16.37
N ALA A 64 -15.89 -25.42 16.71
CA ALA A 64 -16.33 -24.75 17.94
C ALA A 64 -17.84 -24.46 17.93
N LEU A 65 -18.40 -24.03 16.80
CA LEU A 65 -19.83 -23.80 16.64
C LEU A 65 -20.63 -25.10 16.73
N ARG A 66 -20.17 -26.18 16.06
CA ARG A 66 -20.80 -27.50 16.15
C ARG A 66 -20.79 -28.05 17.58
N ALA A 67 -19.68 -27.87 18.31
CA ALA A 67 -19.59 -28.25 19.72
C ALA A 67 -20.59 -27.49 20.62
N ALA A 68 -20.97 -26.27 20.23
CA ALA A 68 -21.99 -25.47 20.91
C ALA A 68 -23.44 -25.77 20.44
N GLY A 69 -23.64 -26.80 19.61
CA GLY A 69 -24.97 -27.25 19.18
C GLY A 69 -25.53 -26.58 17.93
N PHE A 70 -24.72 -25.82 17.19
CA PHE A 70 -25.10 -25.28 15.89
C PHE A 70 -24.89 -26.29 14.77
N THR A 71 -25.77 -26.28 13.78
CA THR A 71 -25.51 -26.97 12.51
C THR A 71 -24.70 -26.02 11.64
N VAL A 72 -23.54 -26.46 11.14
CA VAL A 72 -22.65 -25.59 10.35
C VAL A 72 -22.32 -26.22 9.00
N GLU A 73 -22.65 -25.50 7.93
CA GLU A 73 -22.26 -25.78 6.56
C GLU A 73 -21.05 -24.92 6.16
N ILE A 74 -20.17 -25.46 5.31
CA ILE A 74 -18.99 -24.75 4.80
C ILE A 74 -19.02 -24.83 3.29
N GLU A 75 -19.06 -23.67 2.65
CA GLU A 75 -19.03 -23.51 1.19
C GLU A 75 -17.78 -22.71 0.81
N ILE A 76 -16.91 -23.29 -0.02
CA ILE A 76 -15.65 -22.66 -0.40
C ILE A 76 -15.53 -22.71 -1.91
N ASP A 77 -15.53 -21.53 -2.52
CA ASP A 77 -15.05 -21.30 -3.87
C ASP A 77 -13.72 -20.51 -3.78
N ASP A 78 -12.61 -21.24 -3.91
CA ASP A 78 -11.24 -20.72 -3.81
C ASP A 78 -10.68 -20.36 -5.19
N THR A 79 -11.55 -20.11 -6.17
CA THR A 79 -11.18 -19.71 -7.53
C THR A 79 -10.72 -18.26 -7.54
N TYR A 80 -9.52 -18.03 -8.06
CA TYR A 80 -8.99 -16.69 -8.22
C TYR A 80 -9.82 -15.90 -9.25
N ARG A 81 -10.08 -14.63 -8.92
CA ARG A 81 -10.58 -13.65 -9.89
C ARG A 81 -9.44 -13.16 -10.77
N GLU A 82 -9.77 -12.69 -11.97
CA GLU A 82 -8.81 -12.07 -12.86
C GLU A 82 -8.11 -10.88 -12.17
N VAL A 83 -6.79 -10.80 -12.31
CA VAL A 83 -5.97 -9.76 -11.67
C VAL A 83 -6.40 -8.36 -12.10
N ALA A 84 -6.78 -8.19 -13.37
CA ALA A 84 -7.24 -6.92 -13.90
C ALA A 84 -8.53 -6.42 -13.22
N GLU A 85 -9.52 -7.30 -13.03
CA GLU A 85 -10.75 -6.97 -12.31
C GLU A 85 -10.48 -6.62 -10.85
N VAL A 86 -9.63 -7.42 -10.19
CA VAL A 86 -9.26 -7.21 -8.78
C VAL A 86 -8.59 -5.84 -8.60
N GLU A 87 -7.71 -5.45 -9.51
CA GLU A 87 -7.06 -4.13 -9.47
C GLU A 87 -8.04 -2.99 -9.81
N ALA A 88 -8.95 -3.18 -10.77
CA ALA A 88 -10.00 -2.21 -11.06
C ALA A 88 -10.92 -1.98 -9.84
N ASP A 89 -11.36 -3.05 -9.17
CA ASP A 89 -12.18 -2.97 -7.95
C ASP A 89 -11.44 -2.29 -6.80
N LYS A 90 -10.12 -2.50 -6.67
CA LYS A 90 -9.29 -1.79 -5.68
C LYS A 90 -9.26 -0.29 -5.97
N ILE A 91 -9.13 0.11 -7.24
CA ILE A 91 -9.14 1.51 -7.66
C ILE A 91 -10.51 2.13 -7.36
N ALA A 92 -11.59 1.49 -7.79
CA ALA A 92 -12.96 1.99 -7.58
C ALA A 92 -13.29 2.17 -6.08
N ARG A 93 -12.93 1.18 -5.24
CA ARG A 93 -13.10 1.30 -3.79
C ARG A 93 -12.27 2.42 -3.18
N GLN A 94 -11.06 2.62 -3.69
CA GLN A 94 -10.22 3.72 -3.22
C GLN A 94 -10.79 5.08 -3.64
N GLN A 95 -11.32 5.21 -4.86
CA GLN A 95 -12.01 6.42 -5.32
C GLN A 95 -13.23 6.74 -4.45
N GLY A 96 -14.12 5.77 -4.24
CA GLY A 96 -15.28 5.98 -3.35
C GLY A 96 -14.88 6.32 -1.90
N ARG A 97 -13.75 5.79 -1.42
CA ARG A 97 -13.17 6.20 -0.11
C ARG A 97 -12.69 7.65 -0.13
N VAL A 98 -12.04 8.09 -1.20
CA VAL A 98 -11.57 9.48 -1.35
C VAL A 98 -12.76 10.43 -1.38
N GLU A 99 -13.76 10.17 -2.22
CA GLU A 99 -14.99 10.96 -2.30
C GLU A 99 -15.70 11.10 -0.95
N ALA A 100 -15.84 9.99 -0.21
CA ALA A 100 -16.45 10.01 1.12
C ALA A 100 -15.64 10.82 2.14
N LEU A 101 -14.31 10.82 2.03
CA LEU A 101 -13.42 11.61 2.89
C LEU A 101 -13.42 13.08 2.50
N ASP A 102 -13.47 13.41 1.22
CA ASP A 102 -13.60 14.78 0.72
C ASP A 102 -14.92 15.40 1.16
N ALA A 103 -16.04 14.70 0.95
CA ALA A 103 -17.34 15.17 1.44
C ALA A 103 -17.33 15.37 2.96
N LYS A 104 -16.59 14.56 3.71
CA LYS A 104 -16.41 14.75 5.15
C LYS A 104 -15.53 15.95 5.49
N ALA A 105 -14.47 16.20 4.73
CA ALA A 105 -13.61 17.36 4.87
C ALA A 105 -14.40 18.65 4.61
N ASP A 106 -15.23 18.68 3.56
CA ASP A 106 -16.05 19.85 3.21
C ASP A 106 -17.08 20.16 4.31
N ARG A 107 -17.75 19.14 4.86
CA ARG A 107 -18.65 19.33 6.02
C ARG A 107 -17.91 19.90 7.24
N LYS A 108 -16.65 19.50 7.46
CA LYS A 108 -15.84 20.01 8.57
C LYS A 108 -15.34 21.43 8.31
N ALA A 109 -15.00 21.76 7.07
CA ALA A 109 -14.65 23.12 6.66
C ALA A 109 -15.84 24.07 6.86
N GLY A 110 -17.04 23.73 6.39
CA GLY A 110 -18.24 24.55 6.62
C GLY A 110 -18.59 24.71 8.11
N ALA A 111 -18.33 23.69 8.93
CA ALA A 111 -18.49 23.79 10.38
C ALA A 111 -17.45 24.72 11.04
N ALA A 112 -16.22 24.75 10.53
CA ALA A 112 -15.18 25.67 10.98
C ALA A 112 -15.52 27.12 10.59
N GLU A 113 -15.94 27.37 9.35
CA GLU A 113 -16.42 28.68 8.89
C GLU A 113 -17.57 29.21 9.74
N SER A 114 -18.56 28.36 10.02
CA SER A 114 -19.69 28.69 10.88
C SER A 114 -19.25 29.03 12.31
N ALA A 115 -18.26 28.30 12.85
CA ALA A 115 -17.72 28.54 14.19
C ALA A 115 -16.94 29.87 14.25
N TRP A 116 -16.15 30.20 13.22
CA TRP A 116 -15.47 31.49 13.10
C TRP A 116 -16.45 32.66 12.92
N ALA A 117 -17.55 32.47 12.17
CA ALA A 117 -18.60 33.47 12.08
C ALA A 117 -19.27 33.74 13.44
N ALA A 118 -19.53 32.67 14.21
CA ALA A 118 -20.09 32.78 15.56
C ALA A 118 -19.12 33.43 16.55
N GLU A 119 -17.82 33.14 16.44
CA GLU A 119 -16.75 33.79 17.21
C GLU A 119 -16.74 35.30 16.92
N LYS A 120 -16.68 35.70 15.65
CA LYS A 120 -16.70 37.12 15.25
C LYS A 120 -17.93 37.84 15.79
N ALA A 121 -19.10 37.21 15.71
CA ALA A 121 -20.34 37.77 16.26
C ALA A 121 -20.31 37.88 17.80
N ALA A 122 -19.73 36.90 18.50
CA ALA A 122 -19.58 36.95 19.95
C ALA A 122 -18.55 38.01 20.40
N HIS A 123 -17.46 38.17 19.65
CA HIS A 123 -16.45 39.20 19.89
C HIS A 123 -17.03 40.60 19.64
N ALA A 124 -17.77 40.80 18.55
CA ALA A 124 -18.44 42.06 18.24
C ALA A 124 -19.49 42.47 19.28
N ALA A 125 -20.00 41.52 20.07
CA ALA A 125 -20.96 41.79 21.15
C ALA A 125 -20.29 42.22 22.48
N LEU A 126 -18.95 42.26 22.54
CA LEU A 126 -18.21 42.76 23.70
C LEU A 126 -18.33 44.29 23.80
N PRO A 127 -18.22 44.88 25.01
CA PRO A 127 -18.17 46.32 25.17
C PRO A 127 -17.05 46.96 24.35
N GLU A 128 -17.38 48.04 23.64
CA GLU A 128 -16.42 48.79 22.83
C GLU A 128 -15.27 49.33 23.69
N GLY A 129 -14.07 49.34 23.12
CA GLY A 129 -12.88 49.88 23.78
C GLY A 129 -12.33 49.04 24.94
N GLY A 130 -12.85 47.82 25.17
CA GLY A 130 -12.33 46.92 26.21
C GLY A 130 -12.61 47.42 27.63
N GLU A 131 -13.80 47.99 27.85
CA GLU A 131 -14.24 48.47 29.17
C GLU A 131 -13.96 47.40 30.25
N PRO A 132 -13.39 47.75 31.42
CA PRO A 132 -13.20 46.79 32.50
C PRO A 132 -14.53 46.28 33.08
N ILE A 133 -14.53 45.06 33.61
CA ILE A 133 -15.69 44.50 34.32
C ILE A 133 -15.90 45.29 35.62
N LYS A 134 -17.03 45.99 35.72
CA LYS A 134 -17.44 46.74 36.92
C LYS A 134 -17.96 45.80 38.01
N VAL A 135 -17.07 45.38 38.91
CA VAL A 135 -17.40 44.47 40.03
C VAL A 135 -18.41 45.13 40.98
N GLY A 136 -19.47 44.41 41.35
CA GLY A 136 -20.55 44.87 42.21
C GLY A 136 -21.64 45.70 41.52
N HIS A 137 -21.51 45.98 40.21
CA HIS A 137 -22.50 46.72 39.44
C HIS A 137 -23.54 45.78 38.81
N HIS A 138 -24.77 46.26 38.60
CA HIS A 138 -25.85 45.43 38.02
C HIS A 138 -25.53 44.87 36.61
N SER A 139 -24.60 45.47 35.88
CA SER A 139 -24.14 45.01 34.55
C SER A 139 -23.04 43.94 34.60
N GLU A 140 -22.47 43.65 35.77
CA GLU A 140 -21.33 42.73 35.94
C GLU A 140 -21.63 41.35 35.32
N GLY A 141 -22.78 40.77 35.68
CA GLY A 141 -23.16 39.43 35.21
C GLY A 141 -23.32 39.36 33.69
N ARG A 142 -23.83 40.42 33.05
CA ARG A 142 -23.92 40.50 31.59
C ARG A 142 -22.54 40.55 30.96
N HIS A 143 -21.64 41.35 31.52
CA HIS A 143 -20.28 41.52 31.01
C HIS A 143 -19.47 40.22 31.11
N ARG A 144 -19.45 39.56 32.29
CA ARG A 144 -18.77 38.27 32.47
C ARG A 144 -19.26 37.22 31.46
N ARG A 145 -20.57 37.11 31.26
CA ARG A 145 -21.17 36.18 30.28
C ARG A 145 -20.77 36.50 28.84
N ALA A 146 -20.64 37.78 28.47
CA ALA A 146 -20.23 38.16 27.12
C ALA A 146 -18.77 37.75 26.84
N VAL A 147 -17.87 38.01 27.80
CA VAL A 147 -16.46 37.59 27.74
C VAL A 147 -16.35 36.06 27.67
N GLU A 148 -17.05 35.35 28.55
CA GLU A 148 -17.07 33.88 28.56
C GLU A 148 -17.61 33.31 27.23
N LYS A 149 -18.69 33.89 26.68
CA LYS A 149 -19.25 33.48 25.39
C LYS A 149 -18.26 33.69 24.26
N SER A 150 -17.58 34.83 24.20
CA SER A 150 -16.54 35.11 23.19
C SER A 150 -15.37 34.13 23.32
N TRP A 151 -14.87 33.89 24.54
CA TRP A 151 -13.80 32.93 24.80
C TRP A 151 -14.16 31.50 24.38
N ASN A 152 -15.36 31.04 24.74
CA ASN A 152 -15.85 29.71 24.37
C ASN A 152 -16.06 29.59 22.85
N ALA A 153 -16.53 30.64 22.19
CA ALA A 153 -16.69 30.67 20.74
C ALA A 153 -15.33 30.58 20.03
N LEU A 154 -14.31 31.29 20.52
CA LEU A 154 -12.94 31.18 20.01
C LEU A 154 -12.37 29.77 20.17
N GLY A 155 -12.48 29.18 21.36
CA GLY A 155 -12.05 27.81 21.60
C GLY A 155 -12.75 26.81 20.66
N LYS A 156 -14.04 27.00 20.42
CA LYS A 156 -14.81 26.17 19.48
C LYS A 156 -14.36 26.36 18.03
N ALA A 157 -14.10 27.59 17.60
CA ALA A 157 -13.62 27.89 16.25
C ALA A 157 -12.26 27.24 15.98
N VAL A 158 -11.31 27.40 16.89
CA VAL A 158 -9.98 26.78 16.79
C VAL A 158 -10.07 25.25 16.75
N GLN A 159 -10.92 24.64 17.58
CA GLN A 159 -11.11 23.20 17.57
C GLN A 159 -11.73 22.71 16.25
N SER A 160 -12.76 23.40 15.74
CA SER A 160 -13.36 23.07 14.45
C SER A 160 -12.38 23.21 13.29
N GLU A 161 -11.51 24.23 13.31
CA GLU A 161 -10.44 24.43 12.32
C GLU A 161 -9.47 23.24 12.31
N ARG A 162 -9.01 22.80 13.48
CA ARG A 162 -8.12 21.62 13.61
C ARG A 162 -8.78 20.35 13.10
N GLU A 163 -10.08 20.17 13.37
CA GLU A 163 -10.85 19.04 12.84
C GLU A 163 -10.99 19.09 11.32
N ALA A 164 -11.19 20.28 10.74
CA ALA A 164 -11.23 20.49 9.30
C ALA A 164 -9.88 20.18 8.64
N ALA A 165 -8.77 20.72 9.17
CA ALA A 165 -7.43 20.43 8.69
C ALA A 165 -7.09 18.94 8.77
N THR A 166 -7.46 18.27 9.88
CA THR A 166 -7.28 16.81 10.03
C THR A 166 -8.11 16.03 9.02
N ALA A 167 -9.35 16.44 8.76
CA ALA A 167 -10.21 15.79 7.78
C ALA A 167 -9.66 15.96 6.37
N ARG A 168 -9.22 17.17 5.99
CA ARG A 168 -8.59 17.45 4.69
C ARG A 168 -7.30 16.64 4.50
N GLY A 169 -6.40 16.66 5.48
CA GLY A 169 -5.15 15.88 5.40
C GLY A 169 -5.37 14.37 5.24
N ARG A 170 -6.47 13.82 5.79
CA ARG A 170 -6.86 12.41 5.56
C ARG A 170 -7.37 12.17 4.15
N ALA A 171 -8.08 13.11 3.56
CA ALA A 171 -8.55 13.01 2.18
C ALA A 171 -7.36 13.09 1.21
N ASP A 172 -6.47 14.07 1.40
CA ASP A 172 -5.25 14.24 0.58
C ASP A 172 -4.34 13.02 0.63
N ALA A 173 -4.17 12.42 1.82
CA ALA A 173 -3.40 11.18 1.98
C ALA A 173 -4.07 9.99 1.27
N ALA A 174 -5.40 9.89 1.33
CA ALA A 174 -6.13 8.84 0.64
C ALA A 174 -6.02 8.97 -0.88
N ALA A 175 -6.07 10.19 -1.43
CA ALA A 175 -6.00 10.44 -2.87
C ALA A 175 -4.72 9.87 -3.51
N LYS A 176 -3.59 9.93 -2.80
CA LYS A 176 -2.28 9.45 -3.30
C LYS A 176 -2.10 7.92 -3.25
N THR A 177 -3.04 7.17 -2.67
CA THR A 177 -2.86 5.73 -2.41
C THR A 177 -2.71 4.93 -3.69
N THR A 178 -3.55 5.22 -4.70
CA THR A 178 -3.48 4.55 -6.00
C THR A 178 -2.19 4.95 -6.73
N ASP A 179 -1.83 6.22 -6.73
CA ASP A 179 -0.59 6.71 -7.35
C ASP A 179 0.64 6.02 -6.76
N HIS A 180 0.72 5.88 -5.44
CA HIS A 180 1.83 5.16 -4.80
C HIS A 180 1.90 3.68 -5.17
N ARG A 181 0.74 3.03 -5.36
CA ARG A 181 0.66 1.63 -5.80
C ARG A 181 1.21 1.45 -7.22
N TYR A 182 0.92 2.40 -8.12
CA TYR A 182 1.35 2.41 -9.52
C TYR A 182 2.63 3.21 -9.75
N ALA A 183 3.27 3.75 -8.72
CA ALA A 183 4.53 4.47 -8.86
C ALA A 183 5.60 3.58 -9.51
N PRO A 184 6.40 4.07 -10.48
CA PRO A 184 7.29 3.24 -11.28
C PRO A 184 8.24 2.33 -10.49
N VAL A 185 8.84 2.83 -9.41
CA VAL A 185 9.75 2.04 -8.54
C VAL A 185 8.97 0.97 -7.78
N THR A 186 7.74 1.27 -7.33
CA THR A 186 6.86 0.30 -6.66
C THR A 186 6.48 -0.84 -7.61
N VAL A 187 6.13 -0.52 -8.85
CA VAL A 187 5.81 -1.52 -9.88
C VAL A 187 7.01 -2.42 -10.17
N ALA A 188 8.20 -1.84 -10.37
CA ALA A 188 9.42 -2.63 -10.59
C ALA A 188 9.72 -3.58 -9.43
N ARG A 189 9.68 -3.10 -8.19
CA ARG A 189 9.90 -3.93 -6.98
C ARG A 189 8.84 -5.02 -6.84
N ARG A 190 7.60 -4.76 -7.25
CA ARG A 190 6.52 -5.75 -7.26
C ARG A 190 6.78 -6.86 -8.28
N ILE A 191 7.18 -6.51 -9.49
CA ILE A 191 7.58 -7.46 -10.54
C ILE A 191 8.72 -8.34 -10.03
N ASP A 192 9.76 -7.76 -9.43
CA ASP A 192 10.88 -8.53 -8.86
C ASP A 192 10.41 -9.52 -7.79
N LYS A 193 9.51 -9.09 -6.90
CA LYS A 193 8.94 -9.94 -5.86
C LYS A 193 8.11 -11.09 -6.45
N LEU A 194 7.24 -10.80 -7.41
CA LEU A 194 6.38 -11.81 -8.07
C LEU A 194 7.22 -12.80 -8.87
N ALA A 195 8.25 -12.34 -9.59
CA ALA A 195 9.17 -13.22 -10.30
C ALA A 195 9.97 -14.14 -9.34
N ALA A 196 10.35 -13.64 -8.16
CA ALA A 196 11.01 -14.45 -7.14
C ALA A 196 10.05 -15.45 -6.46
N GLU A 197 8.80 -15.03 -6.24
CA GLU A 197 7.71 -15.86 -5.73
C GLU A 197 7.41 -17.03 -6.67
N LEU A 198 7.20 -16.74 -7.96
CA LEU A 198 6.95 -17.73 -9.00
C LEU A 198 8.06 -18.79 -9.04
N LYS A 199 9.32 -18.36 -9.07
CA LYS A 199 10.48 -19.27 -9.01
C LYS A 199 10.52 -20.11 -7.75
N ARG A 200 10.05 -19.59 -6.61
CA ARG A 200 9.97 -20.36 -5.37
C ARG A 200 8.87 -21.41 -5.48
N LEU A 201 7.69 -21.05 -5.99
CA LEU A 201 6.57 -21.98 -6.16
C LEU A 201 6.90 -23.09 -7.15
N GLU A 202 7.52 -22.78 -8.28
CA GLU A 202 8.01 -23.77 -9.25
C GLU A 202 9.03 -24.72 -8.61
N ARG A 203 9.95 -24.20 -7.80
CA ARG A 203 10.90 -25.02 -7.05
C ARG A 203 10.20 -25.95 -6.04
N THR A 204 9.16 -25.47 -5.37
CA THR A 204 8.33 -26.29 -4.48
C THR A 204 7.58 -27.37 -5.26
N ARG A 205 7.06 -27.03 -6.45
CA ARG A 205 6.38 -27.96 -7.35
C ARG A 205 7.29 -29.12 -7.77
N ASP A 206 8.53 -28.78 -8.16
CA ASP A 206 9.46 -29.75 -8.76
C ASP A 206 10.36 -30.44 -7.73
N GLY A 207 10.42 -29.94 -6.50
CA GLY A 207 11.42 -30.35 -5.53
C GLY A 207 12.79 -29.72 -5.83
N TYR A 208 13.65 -29.72 -4.82
CA TYR A 208 15.01 -29.20 -4.97
C TYR A 208 15.94 -29.67 -3.88
N SER A 209 17.23 -29.65 -4.19
CA SER A 209 18.30 -29.83 -3.22
C SER A 209 18.96 -28.48 -2.91
N ARG A 210 19.21 -28.19 -1.63
CA ARG A 210 20.01 -27.04 -1.22
C ARG A 210 21.30 -27.49 -0.55
N THR A 211 22.43 -26.86 -0.89
CA THR A 211 23.68 -27.07 -0.16
C THR A 211 23.65 -26.25 1.13
N LEU A 212 23.72 -26.93 2.27
CA LEU A 212 23.81 -26.31 3.59
C LEU A 212 25.22 -25.82 3.89
N HIS A 213 26.20 -26.68 3.59
CA HIS A 213 27.61 -26.39 3.82
C HIS A 213 28.48 -27.16 2.83
N THR A 214 29.62 -26.58 2.44
CA THR A 214 30.67 -27.28 1.70
C THR A 214 31.90 -27.34 2.59
N ASN A 215 32.34 -28.55 2.90
CA ASN A 215 33.58 -28.77 3.64
C ASN A 215 34.76 -28.29 2.78
N LYS A 216 35.51 -27.31 3.27
CA LYS A 216 36.62 -26.70 2.52
C LYS A 216 37.85 -27.60 2.38
N GLN A 217 37.99 -28.61 3.23
CA GLN A 217 39.14 -29.51 3.25
C GLN A 217 38.92 -30.72 2.33
N THR A 218 37.71 -31.28 2.33
CA THR A 218 37.36 -32.46 1.53
C THR A 218 36.64 -32.12 0.22
N GLY A 219 36.10 -30.89 0.09
CA GLY A 219 35.24 -30.49 -1.02
C GLY A 219 33.81 -31.07 -0.96
N GLU A 220 33.50 -31.85 0.08
CA GLU A 220 32.20 -32.51 0.25
C GLU A 220 31.07 -31.51 0.51
N LYS A 221 29.94 -31.70 -0.17
CA LYS A 221 28.75 -30.86 -0.03
C LYS A 221 27.70 -31.58 0.81
N TYR A 222 27.34 -30.97 1.93
CA TYR A 222 26.18 -31.39 2.73
C TYR A 222 24.93 -30.76 2.13
N THR A 223 24.05 -31.61 1.60
CA THR A 223 22.81 -31.20 0.93
C THR A 223 21.59 -31.59 1.74
N GLU A 224 20.54 -30.76 1.64
CA GLU A 224 19.21 -31.06 2.12
C GLU A 224 18.28 -31.16 0.90
N ASP A 225 17.59 -32.29 0.80
CA ASP A 225 16.69 -32.59 -0.30
C ASP A 225 15.24 -32.33 0.11
N HIS A 226 14.53 -31.62 -0.77
CA HIS A 226 13.11 -31.36 -0.63
C HIS A 226 12.39 -32.06 -1.79
N ALA A 227 11.53 -33.01 -1.44
CA ALA A 227 10.73 -33.73 -2.42
C ALA A 227 9.74 -32.79 -3.15
N PRO A 228 9.37 -33.10 -4.40
CA PRO A 228 8.30 -32.40 -5.10
C PRO A 228 7.00 -32.39 -4.30
N ALA A 229 6.22 -31.31 -4.41
CA ALA A 229 4.88 -31.26 -3.81
C ALA A 229 4.00 -32.41 -4.35
N GLY A 230 3.26 -33.08 -3.46
CA GLY A 230 2.34 -34.18 -3.80
C GLY A 230 0.89 -33.91 -3.37
N GLY A 231 -0.05 -34.68 -3.93
CA GLY A 231 -1.48 -34.65 -3.58
C GLY A 231 -2.13 -33.26 -3.67
N GLU A 232 -3.06 -32.97 -2.76
CA GLU A 232 -3.76 -31.67 -2.66
C GLU A 232 -2.80 -30.48 -2.53
N TYR A 233 -1.64 -30.67 -1.87
CA TYR A 233 -0.66 -29.60 -1.75
C TYR A 233 -0.08 -29.23 -3.11
N ARG A 234 0.14 -30.21 -3.99
CA ARG A 234 0.61 -29.98 -5.36
C ARG A 234 -0.39 -29.18 -6.17
N GLU A 235 -1.67 -29.53 -6.10
CA GLU A 235 -2.75 -28.83 -6.80
C GLU A 235 -2.84 -27.38 -6.33
N ARG A 236 -2.75 -27.15 -5.02
CA ARG A 236 -2.65 -25.81 -4.46
C ARG A 236 -1.46 -25.02 -5.02
N VAL A 237 -0.27 -25.62 -5.06
CA VAL A 237 0.93 -24.96 -5.59
C VAL A 237 0.77 -24.64 -7.07
N LEU A 238 0.12 -25.50 -7.87
CA LEU A 238 -0.16 -25.22 -9.28
C LEU A 238 -1.09 -24.01 -9.45
N ALA A 239 -2.18 -23.95 -8.69
CA ALA A 239 -3.09 -22.80 -8.72
C ALA A 239 -2.38 -21.49 -8.31
N GLU A 240 -1.48 -21.55 -7.32
CA GLU A 240 -0.65 -20.38 -6.93
C GLU A 240 0.34 -19.97 -8.04
N ILE A 241 0.91 -20.93 -8.76
CA ILE A 241 1.82 -20.65 -9.89
C ILE A 241 1.06 -19.91 -10.99
N GLU A 242 -0.11 -20.42 -11.38
CA GLU A 242 -0.96 -19.81 -12.39
C GLU A 242 -1.34 -18.38 -12.01
N HIS A 243 -1.89 -18.19 -10.81
CA HIS A 243 -2.27 -16.87 -10.31
C HIS A 243 -1.07 -15.90 -10.21
N THR A 244 0.07 -16.37 -9.68
CA THR A 244 1.28 -15.52 -9.57
C THR A 244 1.84 -15.14 -10.95
N ALA A 245 1.74 -16.04 -11.93
CA ALA A 245 2.14 -15.76 -13.31
C ALA A 245 1.23 -14.73 -13.97
N GLU A 246 -0.09 -14.82 -13.76
CA GLU A 246 -1.05 -13.79 -14.20
C GLU A 246 -0.77 -12.43 -13.54
N GLU A 247 -0.52 -12.40 -12.23
CA GLU A 247 -0.15 -11.16 -11.52
C GLU A 247 1.12 -10.56 -12.12
N LEU A 248 2.14 -11.39 -12.35
CA LEU A 248 3.39 -10.96 -12.95
C LEU A 248 3.16 -10.36 -14.35
N ALA A 249 2.37 -11.02 -15.19
CA ALA A 249 2.05 -10.56 -16.53
C ALA A 249 1.31 -9.21 -16.50
N TYR A 250 0.30 -9.05 -15.63
CA TYR A 250 -0.41 -7.79 -15.45
C TYR A 250 0.54 -6.64 -15.10
N TRP A 251 1.41 -6.84 -14.08
CA TRP A 251 2.33 -5.78 -13.66
C TRP A 251 3.43 -5.48 -14.69
N GLN A 252 3.87 -6.48 -15.45
CA GLN A 252 4.76 -6.28 -16.60
C GLN A 252 4.09 -5.44 -17.68
N GLY A 253 2.80 -5.67 -17.97
CA GLY A 253 2.00 -4.83 -18.88
C GLY A 253 1.93 -3.38 -18.39
N VAL A 254 1.67 -3.15 -17.11
CA VAL A 254 1.71 -1.81 -16.50
C VAL A 254 3.08 -1.16 -16.68
N ARG A 255 4.18 -1.90 -16.47
CA ARG A 255 5.53 -1.39 -16.64
C ARG A 255 5.84 -1.04 -18.11
N ALA A 256 5.40 -1.86 -19.05
CA ALA A 256 5.53 -1.59 -20.48
C ALA A 256 4.80 -0.30 -20.86
N GLN A 257 3.57 -0.10 -20.36
CA GLN A 257 2.82 1.14 -20.58
C GLN A 257 3.55 2.36 -19.97
N GLN A 258 4.14 2.24 -18.79
CA GLN A 258 4.94 3.32 -18.20
C GLN A 258 6.15 3.72 -19.05
N ILE A 259 6.77 2.77 -19.74
CA ILE A 259 7.87 3.02 -20.67
C ILE A 259 7.34 3.70 -21.94
N ALA A 260 6.24 3.19 -22.50
CA ALA A 260 5.59 3.78 -23.68
C ALA A 260 5.12 5.22 -23.43
N ASP A 261 4.59 5.51 -22.24
CA ASP A 261 4.18 6.86 -21.81
C ASP A 261 5.38 7.79 -21.53
N GLY A 262 6.63 7.30 -21.61
CA GLY A 262 7.82 8.07 -21.26
C GLY A 262 8.00 8.35 -19.77
N LYS A 263 7.20 7.73 -18.88
CA LYS A 263 7.31 7.86 -17.41
C LYS A 263 8.55 7.16 -16.85
N VAL A 264 9.12 6.23 -17.61
CA VAL A 264 10.25 5.38 -17.21
C VAL A 264 11.22 5.25 -18.37
N THR A 265 12.50 5.51 -18.11
CA THR A 265 13.58 5.13 -19.02
C THR A 265 14.01 3.67 -18.73
N PRO A 266 14.05 2.78 -19.74
CA PRO A 266 14.37 1.37 -19.55
C PRO A 266 15.89 1.15 -19.45
N TYR A 267 16.50 1.58 -18.33
CA TYR A 267 17.91 1.32 -18.08
C TYR A 267 18.19 -0.17 -17.92
N SER A 268 19.27 -0.64 -18.53
CA SER A 268 19.71 -2.04 -18.55
C SER A 268 21.25 -2.14 -18.54
N PRO A 269 21.82 -3.34 -18.32
CA PRO A 269 23.26 -3.55 -18.45
C PRO A 269 23.81 -3.21 -19.84
N ASP A 270 22.97 -3.28 -20.88
CA ASP A 270 23.40 -3.10 -22.27
C ASP A 270 23.59 -1.63 -22.65
N VAL A 271 22.99 -0.71 -21.89
CA VAL A 271 23.03 0.74 -22.17
C VAL A 271 23.90 1.53 -21.19
N LEU A 272 24.37 0.89 -20.11
CA LEU A 272 25.26 1.48 -19.12
C LEU A 272 26.68 0.93 -19.27
N ALA A 273 27.67 1.81 -19.17
CA ALA A 273 29.08 1.46 -19.15
C ALA A 273 29.73 1.82 -17.81
N LYS A 274 30.87 1.18 -17.52
CA LYS A 274 31.74 1.61 -16.41
C LYS A 274 32.29 3.01 -16.71
N GLY A 275 32.27 3.90 -15.72
CA GLY A 275 32.67 5.30 -15.84
C GLY A 275 31.51 6.25 -16.16
N ASP A 276 30.37 5.75 -16.61
CA ASP A 276 29.15 6.55 -16.75
C ASP A 276 28.71 7.10 -15.38
N HIS A 277 27.90 8.17 -15.39
CA HIS A 277 27.34 8.76 -14.18
C HIS A 277 25.83 8.56 -14.13
N VAL A 278 25.32 8.03 -13.01
CA VAL A 278 23.89 7.86 -12.77
C VAL A 278 23.38 8.87 -11.75
N PHE A 279 22.20 9.45 -12.01
CA PHE A 279 21.55 10.34 -11.05
C PHE A 279 20.74 9.53 -10.04
N TYR A 280 21.16 9.59 -8.78
CA TYR A 280 20.57 8.85 -7.67
C TYR A 280 20.63 9.69 -6.39
N VAL A 281 19.53 9.71 -5.63
CA VAL A 281 19.39 10.44 -4.35
C VAL A 281 19.90 11.89 -4.42
N GLY A 282 19.58 12.58 -5.52
CA GLY A 282 19.90 14.00 -5.70
C GLY A 282 21.33 14.30 -6.17
N GLN A 283 22.12 13.28 -6.50
CA GLN A 283 23.53 13.41 -6.85
C GLN A 283 23.88 12.59 -8.09
N TRP A 284 24.92 13.00 -8.82
CA TRP A 284 25.52 12.20 -9.89
C TRP A 284 26.61 11.31 -9.30
N ASN A 285 26.55 10.01 -9.60
CA ASN A 285 27.45 9.02 -9.03
C ASN A 285 28.11 8.21 -10.14
N GLU A 286 29.44 8.08 -10.10
CA GLU A 286 30.24 7.30 -11.04
C GLU A 286 29.92 5.80 -10.90
N VAL A 287 29.64 5.14 -12.02
CA VAL A 287 29.43 3.70 -12.15
C VAL A 287 30.76 2.97 -12.15
N VAL A 288 31.02 2.19 -11.12
CA VAL A 288 32.24 1.39 -10.96
C VAL A 288 32.10 -0.01 -11.55
N LYS A 289 30.89 -0.57 -11.54
CA LYS A 289 30.59 -1.90 -12.10
C LYS A 289 29.14 -2.00 -12.56
N VAL A 290 28.93 -2.61 -13.72
CA VAL A 290 27.62 -2.96 -14.27
C VAL A 290 27.34 -4.44 -13.97
N ASN A 291 26.21 -4.76 -13.34
CA ASN A 291 25.77 -6.13 -13.06
C ASN A 291 24.42 -6.39 -13.74
N ALA A 292 24.00 -7.65 -13.85
CA ALA A 292 22.78 -8.03 -14.55
C ALA A 292 21.48 -7.32 -14.05
N LYS A 293 21.38 -7.00 -12.76
CA LYS A 293 20.19 -6.36 -12.16
C LYS A 293 20.45 -5.00 -11.50
N THR A 294 21.72 -4.63 -11.34
CA THR A 294 22.13 -3.47 -10.55
C THR A 294 23.40 -2.86 -11.13
N VAL A 295 23.60 -1.58 -10.86
CA VAL A 295 24.91 -0.94 -11.00
C VAL A 295 25.53 -0.74 -9.63
N THR A 296 26.85 -0.86 -9.56
CA THR A 296 27.64 -0.49 -8.40
C THR A 296 28.24 0.88 -8.66
N ILE A 297 27.98 1.81 -7.77
CA ILE A 297 28.47 3.19 -7.85
C ILE A 297 29.47 3.48 -6.73
N ARG A 298 30.22 4.58 -6.87
CA ARG A 298 30.93 5.19 -5.75
C ARG A 298 29.96 5.56 -4.63
N SER A 299 30.44 5.65 -3.39
CA SER A 299 29.52 5.89 -2.30
C SER A 299 28.83 7.25 -2.37
N ILE A 300 27.52 7.23 -2.12
CA ILE A 300 26.68 8.43 -2.01
C ILE A 300 26.99 9.30 -0.78
N VAL A 301 27.73 8.76 0.21
CA VAL A 301 28.17 9.48 1.42
C VAL A 301 29.69 9.70 1.46
N GLY A 302 30.40 9.35 0.39
CA GLY A 302 31.87 9.40 0.31
C GLY A 302 32.57 8.19 0.95
N GLY A 303 33.91 8.18 0.87
CA GLY A 303 34.75 7.08 1.39
C GLY A 303 35.14 6.04 0.33
N SER A 304 35.70 4.92 0.78
CA SER A 304 36.25 3.86 -0.08
C SER A 304 35.27 2.74 -0.42
N TRP A 305 34.05 2.76 0.12
CA TRP A 305 33.03 1.74 -0.17
C TRP A 305 32.20 2.10 -1.40
N THR A 306 31.36 1.15 -1.82
CA THR A 306 30.52 1.25 -3.01
C THR A 306 29.07 0.93 -2.68
N ASP A 307 28.14 1.63 -3.32
CA ASP A 307 26.70 1.39 -3.18
C ASP A 307 26.15 0.62 -4.39
N ARG A 308 25.07 -0.16 -4.21
CA ARG A 308 24.39 -0.88 -5.32
C ARG A 308 23.01 -0.31 -5.55
N ILE A 309 22.70 -0.01 -6.81
CA ILE A 309 21.43 0.59 -7.23
C ILE A 309 20.77 -0.32 -8.27
N ALA A 310 19.48 -0.61 -8.09
CA ALA A 310 18.69 -1.29 -9.12
C ALA A 310 18.40 -0.34 -10.29
N TYR A 311 18.39 -0.84 -11.52
CA TYR A 311 18.16 0.00 -12.71
C TYR A 311 16.87 0.84 -12.63
N ALA A 312 15.82 0.29 -12.01
CA ALA A 312 14.55 1.00 -11.84
C ALA A 312 14.61 2.23 -10.91
N GLU A 313 15.70 2.42 -10.15
CA GLU A 313 15.88 3.57 -9.26
C GLU A 313 16.73 4.70 -9.88
N ILE A 314 17.32 4.47 -11.05
CA ILE A 314 18.10 5.47 -11.79
C ILE A 314 17.15 6.53 -12.35
N ARG A 315 17.49 7.81 -12.15
CA ARG A 315 16.67 8.95 -12.57
C ARG A 315 17.30 9.77 -13.71
N GLY A 316 18.51 9.43 -14.11
CA GLY A 316 19.26 10.09 -15.17
C GLY A 316 20.56 9.37 -15.45
N LEU A 317 21.05 9.48 -16.69
CA LEU A 317 22.29 8.87 -17.15
C LEU A 317 23.10 9.88 -17.94
N ARG A 318 24.40 9.93 -17.64
CA ARG A 318 25.42 10.65 -18.40
C ARG A 318 26.59 9.73 -18.67
N ASP A 319 27.32 9.97 -19.74
CA ASP A 319 28.55 9.22 -20.02
C ASP A 319 29.71 9.65 -19.11
N ALA A 320 30.89 9.05 -19.33
CA ALA A 320 32.11 9.39 -18.61
C ALA A 320 32.55 10.86 -18.79
N ASP A 321 32.19 11.48 -19.92
CA ASP A 321 32.47 12.89 -20.25
C ASP A 321 31.35 13.84 -19.76
N ALA A 322 30.45 13.34 -18.90
CA ALA A 322 29.30 14.05 -18.36
C ALA A 322 28.25 14.51 -19.40
N ARG A 323 28.23 13.93 -20.60
CA ARG A 323 27.23 14.21 -21.64
C ARG A 323 25.95 13.42 -21.38
N PRO A 324 24.76 14.01 -21.61
CA PRO A 324 23.50 13.31 -21.41
C PRO A 324 23.39 12.10 -22.34
N VAL A 325 22.99 10.95 -21.79
CA VAL A 325 22.71 9.73 -22.55
C VAL A 325 21.21 9.55 -22.66
N ARG A 326 20.72 9.40 -23.89
CA ARG A 326 19.33 9.04 -24.17
C ARG A 326 19.26 7.59 -24.64
N ILE A 327 18.13 6.94 -24.37
CA ILE A 327 17.86 5.58 -24.83
C ILE A 327 16.86 5.68 -25.97
N VAL A 328 17.28 5.29 -27.17
CA VAL A 328 16.45 5.30 -28.40
C VAL A 328 16.45 3.87 -28.93
N ASP A 329 15.27 3.28 -29.11
CA ASP A 329 15.10 1.90 -29.58
C ASP A 329 15.92 0.86 -28.80
N GLY A 330 16.06 1.09 -27.48
CA GLY A 330 16.83 0.21 -26.59
C GLY A 330 18.36 0.38 -26.69
N GLN A 331 18.84 1.33 -27.49
CA GLN A 331 20.26 1.62 -27.66
C GLN A 331 20.65 2.95 -27.00
N ARG A 332 21.89 3.01 -26.52
CA ARG A 332 22.53 4.23 -26.01
C ARG A 332 22.80 5.18 -27.17
N ALA A 333 22.28 6.40 -27.07
CA ALA A 333 22.61 7.52 -27.95
C ALA A 333 23.18 8.68 -27.11
N THR A 334 24.35 9.17 -27.50
CA THR A 334 24.99 10.37 -26.95
C THR A 334 24.84 11.51 -27.96
N GLU A 335 24.44 12.71 -27.51
CA GLU A 335 24.47 13.88 -28.40
C GLU A 335 25.92 14.13 -28.86
N PRO A 336 26.15 14.40 -30.16
CA PRO A 336 27.48 14.80 -30.63
C PRO A 336 27.89 16.09 -29.90
N ALA A 337 29.19 16.24 -29.63
CA ALA A 337 29.72 17.49 -29.10
C ALA A 337 29.25 18.63 -30.02
N ALA A 338 28.66 19.68 -29.45
CA ALA A 338 28.45 20.91 -30.21
C ALA A 338 29.82 21.32 -30.76
N GLU A 339 29.98 21.25 -32.08
CA GLU A 339 31.14 21.83 -32.75
C GLU A 339 31.19 23.28 -32.29
N SER A 340 32.21 23.61 -31.51
CA SER A 340 32.55 24.99 -31.26
C SER A 340 32.89 25.57 -32.63
N ASP A 341 32.00 26.38 -33.19
CA ASP A 341 32.32 27.28 -34.29
C ASP A 341 33.50 28.15 -33.84
N ALA A 342 34.69 27.73 -34.23
CA ALA A 342 35.89 28.55 -34.25
C ALA A 342 35.98 29.14 -35.66
N ALA A 343 35.35 30.29 -35.84
CA ALA A 343 35.68 31.26 -36.89
C ALA A 343 35.40 32.67 -36.38
#